data_AF-A0A6A2XAV9-F1
#
_entry.id   AF-A0A6A2XAV9-F1
#
_cell.length_a   1.000
_cell.length_b   1.000
_cell.length_c   1.000
_cell.angle_alpha   90.00
_cell.angle_beta   90.00
_cell.angle_gamma   90.00
#
_symmetry.space_group_name_H-M   'P 1'
#
loop_
_entity.id
_entity.type
_entity.pdbx_description
1 polymer ?
#
loop_
_entity_poly.entity_id
_entity_poly.type
_entity_poly.pdbx_seq_one_letter_code
_entity_poly.pdbx_strand_id
1 'polypeptide(L)'
;MDKGKKCRREDEEIEAVDSDANHSHSLEQNLSFSDTLLVLRMMRVQFPQIDKVSIQPFILQSQLYSSVKDRTQVDRELESLRRDKVVRIFKLNTGQDDHGIMFLDDYLKQESILAKMHTS
;
A
#
# COMPACT_ATOMS: atom_id res chain seq x y z
N MET A 1 46.98 13.81 -34.46
CA MET A 1 46.54 14.70 -33.37
C MET A 1 45.06 14.92 -33.58
N ASP A 2 44.26 14.07 -32.95
CA ASP A 2 42.84 13.88 -33.26
C ASP A 2 41.90 14.76 -32.43
N LYS A 3 40.73 15.02 -33.01
CA LYS A 3 39.88 16.18 -32.78
C LYS A 3 39.21 16.21 -31.40
N GLY A 4 39.42 17.30 -30.65
CA GLY A 4 38.61 17.66 -29.49
C GLY A 4 37.21 18.11 -29.92
N LYS A 5 36.20 17.28 -29.67
CA LYS A 5 34.80 17.54 -30.01
C LYS A 5 34.09 18.23 -28.84
N LYS A 6 33.53 19.40 -29.16
CA LYS A 6 32.79 20.36 -28.32
C LYS A 6 31.49 19.77 -27.75
N CYS A 7 31.19 20.09 -26.48
CA CYS A 7 29.98 19.75 -25.73
C CYS A 7 28.66 20.02 -26.49
N ARG A 8 27.71 19.07 -26.41
CA ARG A 8 26.27 19.33 -26.33
C ARG A 8 25.64 18.28 -25.41
N ARG A 9 25.15 18.73 -24.25
CA ARG A 9 24.15 18.03 -23.43
C ARG A 9 22.80 18.44 -24.01
N GLU A 10 22.01 17.47 -24.41
CA GLU A 10 20.61 17.65 -24.76
C GLU A 10 19.84 17.20 -23.52
N ASP A 11 19.42 18.19 -22.73
CA ASP A 11 18.47 18.02 -21.64
C ASP A 11 17.08 17.89 -22.30
N GLU A 12 16.63 16.65 -22.51
CA GLU A 12 15.22 16.40 -22.80
C GLU A 12 14.47 16.33 -21.46
N GLU A 13 13.82 17.44 -21.12
CA GLU A 13 12.72 17.52 -20.17
C GLU A 13 11.68 16.46 -20.51
N ILE A 14 11.62 15.41 -19.68
CA ILE A 14 10.42 14.56 -19.61
C ILE A 14 9.68 15.05 -18.37
N GLU A 15 8.62 15.81 -18.62
CA GLU A 15 7.72 16.35 -17.60
C GLU A 15 7.27 15.22 -16.67
N ALA A 16 7.69 15.31 -15.40
CA ALA A 16 7.13 14.51 -14.33
C ALA A 16 5.66 14.91 -14.18
N VAL A 17 4.76 14.06 -14.67
CA VAL A 17 3.33 14.18 -14.43
C VAL A 17 3.10 14.06 -12.93
N ASP A 18 2.88 15.23 -12.31
CA ASP A 18 2.50 15.41 -10.93
C ASP A 18 1.16 14.72 -10.65
N SER A 19 1.23 13.53 -10.03
CA SER A 19 0.08 12.78 -9.56
C SER A 19 0.30 12.29 -8.12
N ASP A 20 1.06 13.06 -7.32
CA ASP A 20 1.46 12.67 -5.95
C ASP A 20 0.74 13.49 -4.86
N ALA A 21 -0.18 14.38 -5.25
CA ALA A 21 -0.89 15.27 -4.32
C ALA A 21 -2.11 14.62 -3.64
N ASN A 22 -2.58 13.44 -4.07
CA ASN A 22 -3.78 12.81 -3.51
C ASN A 22 -3.50 11.82 -2.38
N HIS A 23 -2.25 11.46 -2.12
CA HIS A 23 -1.89 10.54 -1.03
C HIS A 23 -1.63 11.28 0.30
N SER A 24 -1.31 12.57 0.24
CA SER A 24 -1.00 13.41 1.40
C SER A 24 -2.23 13.63 2.30
N HIS A 25 -3.43 13.72 1.72
CA HIS A 25 -4.64 14.14 2.44
C HIS A 25 -5.30 13.04 3.30
N SER A 26 -4.91 11.76 3.16
CA SER A 26 -5.45 10.64 3.96
C SER A 26 -4.58 10.30 5.19
N LEU A 27 -3.34 10.81 5.24
CA LEU A 27 -2.37 10.48 6.28
C LEU A 27 -2.71 11.08 7.65
N GLU A 28 -3.38 12.24 7.69
CA GLU A 28 -3.57 13.03 8.92
C GLU A 28 -4.72 12.55 9.83
N GLN A 29 -5.58 11.64 9.38
CA GLN A 29 -6.90 11.48 10.03
C GLN A 29 -7.01 10.44 11.16
N ASN A 30 -5.93 9.77 11.61
CA ASN A 30 -6.02 8.85 12.76
C ASN A 30 -4.74 8.85 13.61
N LEU A 31 -4.66 9.80 14.56
CA LEU A 31 -3.56 9.99 15.54
C LEU A 31 -3.53 8.94 16.67
N SER A 32 -3.88 7.69 16.37
CA SER A 32 -3.56 6.51 17.19
C SER A 32 -2.38 5.80 16.52
N PHE A 33 -1.16 6.33 16.70
CA PHE A 33 0.04 5.76 16.11
C PHE A 33 0.41 4.46 16.84
N SER A 34 -0.02 3.35 16.25
CA SER A 34 0.34 2.01 16.65
C SER A 34 1.48 1.50 15.77
N ASP A 35 2.45 0.80 16.34
CA ASP A 35 3.56 0.23 15.57
C ASP A 35 3.03 -0.69 14.45
N THR A 36 1.98 -1.47 14.71
CA THR A 36 1.33 -2.32 13.70
C THR A 36 0.73 -1.50 12.56
N LEU A 37 0.08 -0.38 12.87
CA LEU A 37 -0.54 0.49 11.85
C LEU A 37 0.53 1.18 10.99
N LEU A 38 1.63 1.62 11.62
CA LEU A 38 2.77 2.19 10.92
C LEU A 38 3.37 1.16 9.96
N VAL A 39 3.64 -0.05 10.44
CA VAL A 39 4.19 -1.13 9.60
C VAL A 39 3.24 -1.47 8.44
N LEU A 40 1.93 -1.61 8.70
CA LEU A 40 0.93 -1.84 7.65
C LEU A 40 0.98 -0.76 6.58
N ARG A 41 1.06 0.51 6.99
CA ARG A 41 1.10 1.66 6.08
C ARG A 41 2.42 1.69 5.29
N MET A 42 3.55 1.38 5.93
CA MET A 42 4.84 1.27 5.24
C MET A 42 4.86 0.14 4.21
N MET A 43 4.37 -1.05 4.57
CA MET A 43 4.26 -2.18 3.66
C MET A 43 3.34 -1.86 2.49
N ARG A 44 2.24 -1.16 2.73
CA ARG A 44 1.32 -0.70 1.68
C ARG A 44 2.01 0.22 0.66
N VAL A 45 2.85 1.15 1.10
CA VAL A 45 3.54 2.11 0.22
C VAL A 45 4.58 1.42 -0.67
N GLN A 46 5.11 0.26 -0.27
CA GLN A 46 6.06 -0.50 -1.08
C GLN A 46 5.42 -1.20 -2.29
N PHE A 47 4.10 -1.23 -2.40
CA PHE A 47 3.44 -1.84 -3.55
C PHE A 47 3.56 -0.94 -4.79
N PRO A 48 4.13 -1.45 -5.89
CA PRO A 48 4.23 -0.69 -7.13
C PRO A 48 2.84 -0.44 -7.70
N GLN A 49 2.54 0.81 -8.02
CA GLN A 49 1.33 1.20 -8.73
C GLN A 49 1.54 0.85 -10.21
N ILE A 50 1.00 -0.28 -10.67
CA ILE A 50 1.10 -0.69 -12.07
C ILE A 50 -0.10 -0.09 -12.81
N ASP A 51 0.13 0.85 -13.73
CA ASP A 51 -0.91 1.63 -14.45
C ASP A 51 -2.00 0.79 -15.14
N LYS A 52 -1.72 -0.47 -15.47
CA LYS A 52 -2.65 -1.35 -16.20
C LYS A 52 -3.40 -2.34 -15.31
N VAL A 53 -2.97 -2.52 -14.06
CA VAL A 53 -3.63 -3.41 -13.10
C VAL A 53 -3.53 -2.74 -11.74
N SER A 54 -4.60 -2.05 -11.34
CA SER A 54 -4.73 -1.51 -9.99
C SER A 54 -4.92 -2.66 -8.99
N ILE A 55 -3.84 -3.39 -8.70
CA ILE A 55 -3.82 -4.42 -7.67
C ILE A 55 -3.73 -3.69 -6.34
N GLN A 56 -4.75 -3.87 -5.51
CA GLN A 56 -4.75 -3.23 -4.22
C GLN A 56 -3.78 -3.97 -3.27
N PRO A 57 -2.86 -3.27 -2.58
CA PRO A 57 -2.00 -3.83 -1.55
C PRO A 57 -2.77 -4.65 -0.51
N PHE A 58 -2.34 -5.90 -0.32
CA PHE A 58 -2.73 -6.73 0.81
C PHE A 58 -1.48 -7.19 1.54
N ILE A 59 -1.52 -7.12 2.87
CA ILE A 59 -0.40 -7.44 3.75
C ILE A 59 -0.73 -8.75 4.46
N LEU A 60 0.22 -9.68 4.55
CA LEU A 60 0.01 -10.92 5.31
C LEU A 60 0.33 -10.70 6.79
N GLN A 61 -0.41 -11.36 7.68
CA GLN A 61 -0.15 -11.31 9.12
C GLN A 61 1.25 -11.87 9.46
N SER A 62 1.74 -12.82 8.66
CA SER A 62 3.12 -13.32 8.74
C SER A 62 4.17 -12.21 8.48
N GLN A 63 3.86 -11.22 7.63
CA GLN A 63 4.74 -10.07 7.38
C GLN A 63 4.75 -9.12 8.59
N LEU A 64 3.59 -8.92 9.22
CA LEU A 64 3.49 -8.14 10.46
C LEU A 64 4.27 -8.78 11.60
N TYR A 65 4.12 -10.09 11.82
CA TYR A 65 4.89 -10.82 12.84
C TYR A 65 6.40 -10.84 12.58
N SER A 66 6.82 -10.63 11.34
CA SER A 66 8.23 -10.50 10.99
C SER A 66 8.77 -9.10 11.26
N SER A 67 7.92 -8.07 11.18
CA SER A 67 8.30 -6.67 11.38
C SER A 67 8.12 -6.18 12.82
N VAL A 68 7.16 -6.74 13.56
CA VAL A 68 6.84 -6.39 14.95
C VAL A 68 7.13 -7.59 15.83
N LYS A 69 7.90 -7.37 16.91
CA LYS A 69 8.39 -8.45 17.77
C LYS A 69 7.30 -9.08 18.64
N ASP A 70 6.31 -8.28 19.07
CA ASP A 70 5.24 -8.73 19.97
C ASP A 70 3.99 -9.12 19.18
N ARG A 71 3.79 -10.43 19.02
CA ARG A 71 2.63 -10.98 18.30
C ARG A 71 1.31 -10.69 19.01
N THR A 72 1.30 -10.71 20.35
CA THR A 72 0.09 -10.45 21.14
C THR A 72 -0.33 -8.99 21.03
N GLN A 73 0.64 -8.08 20.96
CA GLN A 73 0.36 -6.68 20.67
C GLN A 73 -0.24 -6.52 19.26
N VAL A 74 0.37 -7.13 18.24
CA VAL A 74 -0.16 -7.09 16.86
C VAL A 74 -1.60 -7.59 16.80
N ASP A 75 -1.91 -8.70 17.45
CA ASP A 75 -3.28 -9.24 17.47
C ASP A 75 -4.28 -8.29 18.11
N ARG A 76 -3.94 -7.70 19.26
CA ARG A 76 -4.79 -6.71 19.95
C ARG A 76 -5.00 -5.44 19.11
N GLU A 77 -3.95 -5.00 18.43
CA GLU A 77 -4.00 -3.82 17.56
C GLU A 77 -4.82 -4.11 16.29
N LEU A 78 -4.60 -5.25 15.64
CA LEU A 78 -5.41 -5.69 14.50
C LEU A 78 -6.88 -5.85 14.85
N GLU A 79 -7.19 -6.40 16.02
CA GLU A 79 -8.56 -6.52 16.49
C GLU A 79 -9.19 -5.15 16.73
N SER A 80 -8.43 -4.18 17.25
CA SER A 80 -8.90 -2.80 17.42
C SER A 80 -9.13 -2.12 16.07
N LEU A 81 -8.18 -2.21 15.14
CA LEU A 81 -8.32 -1.68 13.78
C LEU A 81 -9.49 -2.31 13.01
N ARG A 82 -9.77 -3.60 13.25
CA ARG A 82 -10.95 -4.29 12.70
C ARG A 82 -12.25 -3.75 13.30
N ARG A 83 -12.30 -3.53 14.62
CA ARG A 83 -13.47 -2.95 15.31
C ARG A 83 -13.76 -1.53 14.84
N ASP A 84 -12.71 -0.75 14.62
CA ASP A 84 -12.79 0.62 14.10
C ASP A 84 -13.04 0.68 12.59
N LYS A 85 -13.17 -0.48 11.94
CA LYS A 85 -13.40 -0.64 10.48
C LYS A 85 -12.32 0.03 9.62
N VAL A 86 -11.11 0.18 10.15
CA VAL A 86 -9.97 0.73 9.41
C VAL A 86 -9.38 -0.32 8.47
N VAL A 87 -9.32 -1.57 8.92
CA VAL A 87 -8.77 -2.71 8.15
C VAL A 87 -9.74 -3.88 8.13
N ARG A 88 -9.63 -4.68 7.08
CA ARG A 88 -10.35 -5.94 6.91
C ARG A 88 -9.35 -7.09 6.86
N ILE A 89 -9.63 -8.10 7.69
CA ILE A 89 -8.81 -9.32 7.81
C ILE A 89 -9.56 -10.45 7.10
N PHE A 90 -8.87 -11.13 6.22
CA PHE A 90 -9.35 -12.26 5.43
C PHE A 90 -8.55 -13.49 5.83
N LYS A 91 -9.23 -14.60 6.09
CA LYS A 91 -8.57 -15.89 6.23
C LYS A 91 -8.36 -16.45 4.82
N LEU A 92 -7.12 -16.64 4.41
CA LEU A 92 -6.80 -17.26 3.13
C LEU A 92 -6.72 -18.78 3.31
N ASN A 93 -6.96 -19.51 2.22
CA ASN A 93 -7.11 -20.97 2.25
C ASN A 93 -5.77 -21.69 2.04
N THR A 94 -4.65 -20.95 2.04
CA THR A 94 -3.31 -21.41 1.63
C THR A 94 -2.45 -21.92 2.79
N GLY A 95 -2.84 -21.69 4.06
CA GLY A 95 -2.11 -22.20 5.21
C GLY A 95 -2.69 -21.78 6.57
N GLN A 96 -2.04 -22.23 7.66
CA GLN A 96 -2.44 -21.92 9.04
C GLN A 96 -2.18 -20.45 9.44
N ASP A 97 -1.28 -19.75 8.73
CA ASP A 97 -0.84 -18.37 9.04
C ASP A 97 -1.08 -17.37 7.91
N ASP A 98 -1.84 -17.76 6.88
CA ASP A 98 -2.17 -16.88 5.75
C ASP A 98 -3.43 -16.07 6.05
N HIS A 99 -3.35 -15.16 7.01
CA HIS A 99 -4.36 -14.11 7.15
C HIS A 99 -3.91 -12.89 6.35
N GLY A 100 -4.75 -12.46 5.41
CA GLY A 100 -4.54 -11.25 4.63
C GLY A 100 -5.21 -10.06 5.29
N ILE A 101 -4.53 -8.93 5.37
CA ILE A 101 -5.01 -7.68 5.94
C ILE A 101 -4.98 -6.64 4.82
N MET A 102 -6.11 -5.97 4.63
CA MET A 102 -6.26 -4.90 3.65
C MET A 102 -6.93 -3.70 4.31
N PHE A 103 -6.56 -2.49 3.93
CA PHE A 103 -7.29 -1.30 4.39
C PHE A 103 -8.71 -1.31 3.84
N LEU A 104 -9.67 -0.77 4.60
CA LEU A 104 -11.05 -0.76 4.14
C LEU A 104 -11.24 0.17 2.92
N ASP A 105 -10.54 1.31 2.91
CA ASP A 105 -10.53 2.26 1.77
C ASP A 105 -10.08 1.58 0.47
N ASP A 106 -9.09 0.69 0.63
CA ASP A 106 -8.46 -0.09 -0.42
C ASP A 106 -9.40 -1.16 -0.95
N TYR A 107 -10.07 -1.87 -0.04
CA TYR A 107 -11.11 -2.83 -0.39
C TYR A 107 -12.26 -2.18 -1.16
N LEU A 108 -12.76 -1.02 -0.71
CA LEU A 108 -13.85 -0.29 -1.39
C LEU A 108 -13.42 0.20 -2.77
N LYS A 109 -12.17 0.64 -2.91
CA LYS A 109 -11.61 1.03 -4.21
C LYS A 109 -11.58 -0.16 -5.16
N GLN A 110 -11.11 -1.33 -4.70
CA GLN A 110 -11.08 -2.55 -5.51
C GLN A 110 -12.49 -2.98 -5.97
N GLU A 111 -13.48 -3.00 -5.07
CA GLU A 111 -14.88 -3.30 -5.40
C GLU A 111 -15.44 -2.31 -6.45
N SER A 112 -15.13 -1.02 -6.33
CA SER A 112 -15.59 -0.02 -7.30
C SER A 112 -15.00 -0.23 -8.70
N ILE A 113 -13.75 -0.70 -8.79
CA ILE A 113 -13.07 -1.00 -10.04
C ILE A 113 -13.67 -2.27 -10.66
N LEU A 114 -13.88 -3.32 -9.86
CA LEU A 114 -14.50 -4.57 -10.32
C LEU A 114 -15.93 -4.34 -10.82
N ALA A 115 -16.72 -3.54 -10.10
CA ALA A 115 -18.09 -3.20 -10.51
C ALA A 115 -18.12 -2.46 -11.87
N LYS A 116 -17.17 -1.55 -12.12
CA LYS A 116 -17.04 -0.85 -13.41
C LYS A 116 -16.66 -1.80 -14.55
N MET A 117 -15.80 -2.78 -14.30
CA MET A 117 -15.41 -3.76 -15.34
C MET A 117 -16.55 -4.70 -15.73
N HIS A 118 -17.51 -4.97 -14.85
CA HIS A 118 -18.63 -5.87 -15.14
C HIS A 118 -19.78 -5.21 -15.93
N THR A 119 -19.72 -3.90 -16.15
CA THR A 119 -20.77 -3.12 -16.83
C THR A 119 -20.33 -2.60 -18.20
N SER A 120 -19.18 -3.05 -18.72
CA SER A 120 -18.58 -2.53 -19.95
C SER A 120 -18.38 -3.60 -21.03
#